data_AF-A0A1C0TIV9-F1
#
_entry.id   AF-A0A1C0TIV9-F1
#
_cell.length_a   1.000
_cell.length_b   1.000
_cell.length_c   1.000
_cell.angle_alpha   90.00
_cell.angle_beta   90.00
_cell.angle_gamma   90.00
#
_symmetry.space_group_name_H-M   'P 1'
#
loop_
_entity.id
_entity.type
_entity.pdbx_description
1 polymer ?
#
loop_
_entity_poly.entity_id
_entity_poly.type
_entity_poly.pdbx_seq_one_letter_code
_entity_poly.pdbx_strand_id
1 'polypeptide(L)'
;MKLTDHMETFLKSEVNLNQHRIDTLEKRVGIIIGFIQTSEVFRSSFAKAIPQGSYAQRTIIKPTPKKQEFDADLVVYLDSIWGWKPKDYIEQIYHLFNSSPTYQGKVSRHTRCVKLNYAGDFHIDIVPCVRKGIILKEGKICNKATNKYESCSSTEFTKWVNKKNYAVGNNNLLKAIRLSKYLRDYKQNFSVKSILLTTLLAERVTGWEYHWGTDKFKDLPTTLKILFNRLDSWLDKQKSMPNVSNPVAIDDEDFNRHWDERKFQNFKTQ
;
A
#
# COMPACT_ATOMS: atom_id res chain seq x y z
N MET A 1 6.97 22.66 -25.64
CA MET A 1 5.59 22.53 -25.13
C MET A 1 5.55 21.46 -24.05
N LYS A 2 4.93 21.71 -22.89
CA LYS A 2 4.75 20.68 -21.86
C LYS A 2 3.44 19.93 -22.11
N LEU A 3 3.45 18.61 -22.00
CA LEU A 3 2.29 17.74 -22.27
C LEU A 3 1.36 17.59 -21.06
N THR A 4 1.10 18.68 -20.33
CA THR A 4 0.36 18.64 -19.06
C THR A 4 -1.04 18.02 -19.24
N ASP A 5 -1.84 18.56 -20.16
CA ASP A 5 -3.22 18.12 -20.37
C ASP A 5 -3.30 16.67 -20.86
N HIS A 6 -2.35 16.25 -21.71
CA HIS A 6 -2.27 14.86 -22.16
C HIS A 6 -1.95 13.91 -21.00
N MET A 7 -1.02 14.26 -20.12
CA MET A 7 -0.70 13.43 -18.96
C MET A 7 -1.86 13.37 -17.95
N GLU A 8 -2.58 14.47 -17.75
CA GLU A 8 -3.76 14.48 -16.88
C GLU A 8 -4.90 13.65 -17.46
N THR A 9 -5.13 13.76 -18.77
CA THR A 9 -6.11 12.93 -19.49
C THR A 9 -5.75 11.45 -19.39
N PHE A 10 -4.50 11.09 -19.68
CA PHE A 10 -4.01 9.71 -19.59
C PHE A 10 -4.12 9.15 -18.17
N LEU A 11 -3.78 9.96 -17.16
CA LEU A 11 -3.98 9.58 -15.77
C LEU A 11 -5.44 9.25 -15.48
N LYS A 12 -6.36 10.11 -15.94
CA LYS A 12 -7.80 9.96 -15.68
C LYS A 12 -8.40 8.76 -16.41
N SER A 13 -8.05 8.52 -17.67
CA SER A 13 -8.69 7.48 -18.50
C SER A 13 -8.04 6.10 -18.36
N GLU A 14 -6.71 6.04 -18.24
CA GLU A 14 -5.95 4.79 -18.31
C GLU A 14 -5.32 4.34 -16.99
N VAL A 15 -4.90 5.28 -16.14
CA VAL A 15 -4.08 4.93 -14.96
C VAL A 15 -4.90 4.85 -13.69
N ASN A 16 -5.80 5.79 -13.46
CA ASN A 16 -6.58 5.88 -12.23
C ASN A 16 -7.75 4.90 -12.26
N LEU A 17 -8.14 4.43 -11.07
CA LEU A 17 -9.45 3.81 -10.92
C LEU A 17 -10.54 4.79 -11.39
N ASN A 18 -11.53 4.26 -12.09
CA ASN A 18 -12.74 5.02 -12.40
C ASN A 18 -13.59 5.18 -11.12
N GLN A 19 -14.51 6.15 -11.14
CA GLN A 19 -15.34 6.44 -9.97
C GLN A 19 -16.15 5.23 -9.50
N HIS A 20 -16.70 4.45 -10.44
CA HIS A 20 -17.48 3.25 -10.11
C HIS A 20 -16.70 2.23 -9.28
N ARG A 21 -15.43 1.97 -9.60
CA ARG A 21 -14.55 1.07 -8.83
C ARG A 21 -14.21 1.64 -7.46
N ILE A 22 -14.01 2.96 -7.37
CA ILE A 22 -13.77 3.65 -6.10
C ILE A 22 -15.01 3.50 -5.19
N ASP A 23 -16.19 3.85 -5.69
CA ASP A 23 -17.45 3.76 -4.95
C ASP A 23 -17.74 2.31 -4.53
N THR A 24 -17.47 1.36 -5.42
CA THR A 24 -17.63 -0.08 -5.13
C THR A 24 -16.67 -0.51 -4.02
N LEU A 25 -15.39 -0.16 -4.10
CA LEU A 25 -14.42 -0.47 -3.07
C LEU A 25 -14.85 0.12 -1.71
N GLU A 26 -15.20 1.40 -1.66
CA GLU A 26 -15.60 2.09 -0.44
C GLU A 26 -16.86 1.48 0.18
N LYS A 27 -17.87 1.20 -0.64
CA LYS A 27 -19.09 0.51 -0.21
C LYS A 27 -18.79 -0.87 0.38
N ARG A 28 -17.95 -1.68 -0.31
CA ARG A 28 -17.58 -3.02 0.17
C ARG A 28 -16.79 -2.95 1.47
N VAL A 29 -15.84 -2.02 1.59
CA VAL A 29 -15.09 -1.77 2.83
C VAL A 29 -16.04 -1.40 3.96
N GLY A 30 -17.00 -0.50 3.74
CA GLY A 30 -18.01 -0.15 4.75
C GLY A 30 -18.83 -1.34 5.23
N ILE A 31 -19.28 -2.20 4.31
CA ILE A 31 -20.01 -3.44 4.64
C ILE A 31 -19.14 -4.41 5.45
N ILE A 32 -17.88 -4.60 5.04
CA ILE A 32 -16.91 -5.46 5.74
C ILE A 32 -16.68 -4.97 7.18
N ILE A 33 -16.48 -3.66 7.35
CA ILE A 33 -16.29 -3.04 8.66
C ILE A 33 -17.53 -3.28 9.54
N GLY A 34 -18.72 -3.00 9.02
CA GLY A 34 -19.97 -3.23 9.73
C GLY A 34 -20.14 -4.69 10.14
N PHE A 35 -19.83 -5.63 9.24
CA PHE A 35 -19.93 -7.06 9.50
C PHE A 35 -19.02 -7.53 10.65
N ILE A 36 -17.80 -6.98 10.76
CA ILE A 36 -16.91 -7.27 11.89
C ILE A 36 -17.42 -6.60 13.17
N GLN A 37 -17.82 -5.32 13.09
CA GLN A 37 -18.31 -4.52 14.22
C GLN A 37 -19.54 -5.10 14.91
N THR A 38 -20.43 -5.74 14.16
CA THR A 38 -21.67 -6.34 14.70
C THR A 38 -21.52 -7.81 15.04
N SER A 39 -20.37 -8.43 14.77
CA SER A 39 -20.15 -9.85 15.07
C SER A 39 -20.03 -10.09 16.57
N GLU A 40 -20.59 -11.18 17.08
CA GLU A 40 -20.48 -11.52 18.51
C GLU A 40 -19.02 -11.65 18.97
N VAL A 41 -18.16 -12.16 18.09
CA VAL A 41 -16.74 -12.44 18.37
C VAL A 41 -15.90 -11.15 18.48
N PHE A 42 -16.15 -10.15 17.64
CA PHE A 42 -15.30 -8.95 17.57
C PHE A 42 -15.97 -7.65 18.03
N ARG A 43 -17.30 -7.62 18.21
CA ARG A 43 -18.04 -6.44 18.64
C ARG A 43 -17.40 -5.70 19.82
N SER A 44 -17.01 -6.45 20.85
CA SER A 44 -16.49 -5.86 22.11
C SER A 44 -15.02 -5.47 22.02
N SER A 45 -14.26 -6.01 21.05
CA SER A 45 -12.84 -5.69 20.84
C SER A 45 -12.61 -4.73 19.69
N PHE A 46 -13.58 -4.51 18.81
CA PHE A 46 -13.43 -3.65 17.65
C PHE A 46 -13.18 -2.20 18.06
N ALA A 47 -12.08 -1.64 17.59
CA ALA A 47 -11.72 -0.26 17.86
C ALA A 47 -11.98 0.67 16.68
N LYS A 48 -11.39 0.33 15.53
CA LYS A 48 -11.48 1.06 14.28
C LYS A 48 -10.94 0.21 13.15
N ALA A 49 -11.30 0.57 11.93
CA ALA A 49 -10.63 0.06 10.75
C ALA A 49 -10.14 1.23 9.89
N ILE A 50 -8.95 1.10 9.31
CA ILE A 50 -8.36 2.13 8.45
C ILE A 50 -7.76 1.49 7.20
N PRO A 51 -7.77 2.20 6.06
CA PRO A 51 -7.06 1.74 4.88
C PRO A 51 -5.55 1.65 5.17
N GLN A 52 -4.86 0.75 4.46
CA GLN A 52 -3.39 0.63 4.47
C GLN A 52 -2.85 0.60 3.03
N GLY A 53 -1.53 0.75 2.90
CA GLY A 53 -0.81 0.43 1.68
C GLY A 53 -1.19 1.36 0.54
N SER A 54 -1.32 0.81 -0.66
CA SER A 54 -1.64 1.64 -1.82
C SER A 54 -3.05 2.24 -1.76
N TYR A 55 -3.94 1.63 -0.99
CA TYR A 55 -5.27 2.18 -0.73
C TYR A 55 -5.18 3.46 0.11
N ALA A 56 -4.51 3.41 1.26
CA ALA A 56 -4.31 4.58 2.13
C ALA A 56 -3.51 5.70 1.45
N GLN A 57 -2.53 5.34 0.64
CA GLN A 57 -1.66 6.27 -0.07
C GLN A 57 -2.32 6.87 -1.32
N ARG A 58 -3.52 6.40 -1.71
CA ARG A 58 -4.21 6.82 -2.95
C ARG A 58 -3.36 6.56 -4.20
N THR A 59 -2.64 5.45 -4.21
CA THR A 59 -1.76 5.03 -5.31
C THR A 59 -2.24 3.75 -6.01
N ILE A 60 -3.45 3.26 -5.73
CA ILE A 60 -4.05 2.19 -6.54
C ILE A 60 -4.15 2.67 -8.00
N ILE A 61 -3.86 1.77 -8.94
CA ILE A 61 -3.99 2.00 -10.37
C ILE A 61 -5.08 1.09 -10.93
N LYS A 62 -5.71 1.51 -12.03
CA LYS A 62 -6.55 0.67 -12.88
C LYS A 62 -5.75 -0.59 -13.26
N PRO A 63 -6.29 -1.79 -13.04
CA PRO A 63 -5.65 -3.01 -13.50
C PRO A 63 -5.40 -2.95 -15.01
N THR A 64 -4.20 -3.31 -15.43
CA THR A 64 -3.89 -3.49 -16.85
C THR A 64 -4.56 -4.78 -17.36
N PRO A 65 -4.79 -4.94 -18.68
CA PRO A 65 -5.34 -6.17 -19.23
C PRO A 65 -4.60 -7.46 -18.81
N LYS A 66 -3.30 -7.33 -18.50
CA LYS A 66 -2.44 -8.44 -18.07
C LYS A 66 -2.54 -8.76 -16.58
N LYS A 67 -2.93 -7.81 -15.73
CA LYS A 67 -2.99 -7.98 -14.26
C LYS A 67 -4.42 -8.18 -13.75
N GLN A 68 -5.41 -7.66 -14.47
CA GLN A 68 -6.86 -7.86 -14.31
C GLN A 68 -7.49 -7.39 -12.99
N GLU A 69 -6.79 -7.46 -11.86
CA GLU A 69 -7.28 -7.09 -10.52
C GLU A 69 -6.39 -6.06 -9.81
N PHE A 70 -6.96 -5.39 -8.80
CA PHE A 70 -6.24 -4.55 -7.85
C PHE A 70 -6.47 -5.00 -6.40
N ASP A 71 -5.64 -4.48 -5.50
CA ASP A 71 -5.56 -4.94 -4.12
C ASP A 71 -5.81 -3.73 -3.21
N ALA A 72 -6.60 -3.94 -2.15
CA ALA A 72 -6.84 -2.95 -1.11
C ALA A 72 -6.62 -3.57 0.28
N ASP A 73 -5.83 -2.91 1.11
CA ASP A 73 -5.52 -3.36 2.46
C ASP A 73 -6.41 -2.62 3.48
N LEU A 74 -7.03 -3.36 4.39
CA LEU A 74 -7.84 -2.85 5.48
C LEU A 74 -7.27 -3.34 6.83
N VAL A 75 -6.72 -2.43 7.62
CA VAL A 75 -6.26 -2.76 8.97
C VAL A 75 -7.42 -2.64 9.94
N VAL A 76 -7.70 -3.72 10.66
CA VAL A 76 -8.72 -3.77 11.70
C VAL A 76 -8.03 -3.75 13.06
N TYR A 77 -8.17 -2.63 13.77
CA TYR A 77 -7.67 -2.49 15.13
C TYR A 77 -8.63 -3.16 16.10
N LEU A 78 -8.09 -4.10 16.89
CA LEU A 78 -8.81 -4.87 17.89
C LEU A 78 -8.11 -4.73 19.24
N ASP A 79 -8.88 -4.61 20.32
CA ASP A 79 -8.36 -4.78 21.66
C ASP A 79 -8.09 -6.27 21.94
N SER A 80 -7.06 -6.54 22.74
CA SER A 80 -6.65 -7.90 23.01
C SER A 80 -7.77 -8.71 23.68
N ILE A 81 -8.15 -9.82 23.05
CA ILE A 81 -9.09 -10.80 23.59
C ILE A 81 -8.31 -11.80 24.46
N TRP A 82 -8.81 -12.05 25.67
CA TRP A 82 -8.17 -12.97 26.62
C TRP A 82 -8.06 -14.38 26.05
N GLY A 83 -6.90 -15.02 26.25
CA GLY A 83 -6.59 -16.36 25.74
C GLY A 83 -6.19 -16.43 24.26
N TRP A 84 -6.39 -15.37 23.47
CA TRP A 84 -6.06 -15.37 22.04
C TRP A 84 -4.58 -15.08 21.77
N LYS A 85 -4.02 -15.85 20.83
CA LYS A 85 -2.69 -15.68 20.24
C LYS A 85 -2.82 -15.00 18.86
N PRO A 86 -1.73 -14.45 18.29
CA PRO A 86 -1.77 -13.78 16.98
C PRO A 86 -2.47 -14.60 15.89
N LYS A 87 -2.18 -15.90 15.77
CA LYS A 87 -2.82 -16.75 14.77
C LYS A 87 -4.35 -16.83 14.93
N ASP A 88 -4.85 -16.73 16.15
CA ASP A 88 -6.27 -16.91 16.46
C ASP A 88 -7.08 -15.75 15.88
N TYR A 89 -6.57 -14.51 15.87
CA TYR A 89 -7.24 -13.40 15.20
C TYR A 89 -7.44 -13.64 13.70
N ILE A 90 -6.43 -14.20 13.01
CA ILE A 90 -6.53 -14.52 11.58
C ILE A 90 -7.55 -15.64 11.36
N GLU A 91 -7.49 -16.71 12.15
CA GLU A 91 -8.44 -17.83 12.03
C GLU A 91 -9.87 -17.39 12.33
N GLN A 92 -10.09 -16.56 13.35
CA GLN A 92 -11.42 -16.13 13.76
C GLN A 92 -12.02 -15.12 12.79
N ILE A 93 -11.24 -14.21 12.20
CA ILE A 93 -11.71 -13.38 11.08
C ILE A 93 -12.08 -14.30 9.91
N TYR A 94 -11.24 -15.27 9.56
CA TYR A 94 -11.56 -16.22 8.49
C TYR A 94 -12.87 -16.97 8.77
N HIS A 95 -13.06 -17.49 9.98
CA HIS A 95 -14.28 -18.22 10.36
C HIS A 95 -15.52 -17.33 10.31
N LEU A 96 -15.42 -16.09 10.79
CA LEU A 96 -16.50 -15.11 10.72
C LEU A 96 -16.98 -14.93 9.27
N PHE A 97 -16.06 -14.68 8.34
CA PHE A 97 -16.42 -14.50 6.93
C PHE A 97 -16.85 -15.81 6.27
N ASN A 98 -16.13 -16.91 6.49
CA ASN A 98 -16.40 -18.19 5.82
C ASN A 98 -17.73 -18.84 6.24
N SER A 99 -18.23 -18.50 7.43
CA SER A 99 -19.52 -18.99 7.93
C SER A 99 -20.71 -18.17 7.41
N SER A 100 -20.44 -17.04 6.75
CA SER A 100 -21.48 -16.22 6.12
C SER A 100 -21.79 -16.73 4.70
N PRO A 101 -23.06 -16.98 4.35
CA PRO A 101 -23.44 -17.32 2.97
C PRO A 101 -22.96 -16.30 1.92
N THR A 102 -22.79 -15.04 2.32
CA THR A 102 -22.32 -13.95 1.45
C THR A 102 -20.86 -14.12 1.01
N TYR A 103 -20.01 -14.62 1.90
CA TYR A 103 -18.55 -14.64 1.75
C TYR A 103 -17.96 -16.05 1.70
N GLN A 104 -18.75 -17.08 2.00
CA GLN A 104 -18.36 -18.48 1.83
C GLN A 104 -17.84 -18.72 0.41
N GLY A 105 -16.70 -19.39 0.29
CA GLY A 105 -16.02 -19.64 -0.99
C GLY A 105 -15.27 -18.43 -1.57
N LYS A 106 -15.35 -17.24 -0.96
CA LYS A 106 -14.63 -16.03 -1.39
C LYS A 106 -13.48 -15.64 -0.46
N VAL A 107 -13.24 -16.40 0.60
CA VAL A 107 -12.34 -16.04 1.68
C VAL A 107 -11.16 -17.00 1.79
N SER A 108 -9.96 -16.45 1.99
CA SER A 108 -8.73 -17.24 2.18
C SER A 108 -7.85 -16.67 3.30
N ARG A 109 -7.08 -17.57 3.95
CA ARG A 109 -6.11 -17.22 4.99
C ARG A 109 -4.73 -17.00 4.39
N HIS A 110 -4.08 -15.91 4.77
CA HIS A 110 -2.69 -15.64 4.46
C HIS A 110 -1.88 -15.48 5.76
N THR A 111 -0.58 -15.23 5.64
CA THR A 111 0.32 -15.14 6.80
C THR A 111 -0.08 -14.02 7.78
N ARG A 112 -0.56 -12.88 7.28
CA ARG A 112 -0.84 -11.66 8.07
C ARG A 112 -2.25 -11.11 7.88
N CYS A 113 -3.03 -11.70 6.98
CA CYS A 113 -4.35 -11.19 6.62
C CYS A 113 -5.32 -12.32 6.29
N VAL A 114 -6.60 -11.95 6.26
CA VAL A 114 -7.67 -12.70 5.63
C VAL A 114 -8.06 -11.97 4.36
N LYS A 115 -7.97 -12.65 3.22
CA LYS A 115 -8.27 -12.09 1.91
C LYS A 115 -9.71 -12.40 1.53
N LEU A 116 -10.44 -11.37 1.09
CA LEU A 116 -11.75 -11.48 0.48
C LEU A 116 -11.63 -11.22 -1.03
N ASN A 117 -12.01 -12.21 -1.83
CA ASN A 117 -11.92 -12.17 -3.28
C ASN A 117 -13.25 -11.71 -3.91
N TYR A 118 -13.22 -10.59 -4.62
CA TYR A 118 -14.31 -10.14 -5.49
C TYR A 118 -13.91 -10.45 -6.92
N ALA A 119 -14.30 -11.65 -7.37
CA ALA A 119 -13.84 -12.26 -8.61
C ALA A 119 -13.86 -11.29 -9.81
N GLY A 120 -12.70 -11.14 -10.45
CA GLY A 120 -12.56 -10.36 -11.68
C GLY A 120 -12.52 -8.84 -11.49
N ASP A 121 -12.44 -8.35 -10.25
CA ASP A 121 -12.32 -6.90 -9.98
C ASP A 121 -11.19 -6.58 -8.99
N PHE A 122 -11.33 -7.00 -7.73
CA PHE A 122 -10.33 -6.72 -6.69
C PHE A 122 -10.41 -7.68 -5.52
N HIS A 123 -9.41 -7.60 -4.65
CA HIS A 123 -9.48 -8.23 -3.33
C HIS A 123 -9.21 -7.24 -2.22
N ILE A 124 -9.80 -7.53 -1.06
CA ILE A 124 -9.57 -6.80 0.19
C ILE A 124 -8.84 -7.71 1.16
N ASP A 125 -7.66 -7.27 1.60
CA ASP A 125 -6.87 -7.95 2.62
C ASP A 125 -7.17 -7.33 3.99
N ILE A 126 -7.80 -8.11 4.86
CA ILE A 126 -8.15 -7.73 6.23
C ILE A 126 -6.98 -8.10 7.15
N VAL A 127 -6.29 -7.09 7.69
CA VAL A 127 -5.11 -7.23 8.52
C VAL A 127 -5.50 -6.96 10.00
N PRO A 128 -5.57 -7.97 10.87
CA PRO A 128 -5.80 -7.73 12.30
C PRO A 128 -4.58 -7.06 12.94
N CYS A 129 -4.84 -5.97 13.66
CA CYS A 129 -3.85 -5.23 14.43
C CYS A 129 -4.31 -5.11 15.88
N VAL A 130 -3.60 -5.77 16.79
CA VAL A 130 -4.04 -5.94 18.18
C VAL A 130 -3.36 -4.93 19.10
N ARG A 131 -4.15 -4.25 19.92
CA ARG A 131 -3.69 -3.32 20.96
C ARG A 131 -3.74 -4.01 22.32
N LYS A 132 -2.70 -3.84 23.13
CA LYS A 132 -2.67 -4.34 24.51
C LYS A 132 -3.09 -3.22 25.46
N GLY A 133 -4.35 -3.22 25.87
CA GLY A 133 -4.92 -2.24 26.79
C GLY A 133 -5.15 -0.86 26.17
N ILE A 134 -5.88 -0.01 26.90
CA ILE A 134 -6.32 1.32 26.45
C ILE A 134 -5.15 2.32 26.34
N ILE A 135 -4.04 2.06 27.05
CA ILE A 135 -2.91 3.00 27.20
C ILE A 135 -1.92 2.89 26.03
N LEU A 136 -1.71 1.70 25.47
CA LEU A 136 -0.80 1.52 24.32
C LEU A 136 -1.53 1.88 23.03
N LYS A 137 -1.20 3.05 22.47
CA LYS A 137 -1.77 3.53 21.20
C LYS A 137 -1.32 2.72 19.98
N GLU A 138 -0.20 2.00 20.09
CA GLU A 138 0.41 1.27 18.99
C GLU A 138 -0.06 -0.18 18.98
N GLY A 139 -0.86 -0.53 17.97
CA GLY A 139 -1.25 -1.91 17.71
C GLY A 139 -0.13 -2.69 17.01
N LYS A 140 -0.18 -4.02 17.11
CA LYS A 140 0.75 -4.93 16.43
C LYS A 140 0.00 -5.86 15.47
N ILE A 141 0.55 -6.08 14.29
CA ILE A 141 -0.02 -6.99 13.28
C ILE A 141 0.15 -8.44 13.75
N CYS A 142 -0.83 -9.28 13.48
CA CYS A 142 -0.74 -10.71 13.78
C CYS A 142 -0.08 -11.49 12.64
N ASN A 143 0.95 -12.30 12.96
CA ASN A 143 1.49 -13.29 12.03
C ASN A 143 1.03 -14.69 12.43
N LYS A 144 0.26 -15.33 11.55
CA LYS A 144 -0.26 -16.69 11.72
C LYS A 144 0.85 -17.75 11.68
N ALA A 145 1.79 -17.63 10.75
CA ALA A 145 2.82 -18.65 10.50
C ALA A 145 3.81 -18.77 11.66
N THR A 146 4.23 -17.65 12.23
CA THR A 146 5.15 -17.62 13.38
C THR A 146 4.43 -17.52 14.72
N ASN A 147 3.11 -17.26 14.70
CA ASN A 147 2.28 -16.99 15.87
C ASN A 147 2.83 -15.86 16.75
N LYS A 148 3.41 -14.82 16.12
CA LYS A 148 4.00 -13.66 16.79
C LYS A 148 3.30 -12.37 16.37
N TYR A 149 3.40 -11.37 17.24
CA TYR A 149 3.02 -9.99 16.92
C TYR A 149 4.18 -9.29 16.20
N GLU A 150 3.87 -8.52 15.18
CA GLU A 150 4.83 -7.75 14.37
C GLU A 150 4.52 -6.25 14.42
N SER A 151 5.51 -5.41 14.10
CA SER A 151 5.34 -3.96 14.06
C SER A 151 4.28 -3.56 13.03
N CYS A 152 3.48 -2.53 13.35
CA CYS A 152 2.49 -1.96 12.45
C CYS A 152 3.01 -0.64 11.83
N SER A 153 4.22 -0.66 11.26
CA SER A 153 4.91 0.51 10.70
C SER A 153 4.21 1.12 9.46
N SER A 154 3.23 0.43 8.90
CA SER A 154 2.52 0.81 7.67
C SER A 154 1.76 2.14 7.75
N THR A 155 1.25 2.50 8.94
CA THR A 155 0.62 3.81 9.18
C THR A 155 1.65 4.92 9.14
N GLU A 156 2.81 4.74 9.77
CA GLU A 156 3.91 5.72 9.72
C GLU A 156 4.48 5.84 8.31
N PHE A 157 4.59 4.73 7.57
CA PHE A 157 5.03 4.75 6.17
C PHE A 157 4.07 5.58 5.31
N THR A 158 2.76 5.42 5.52
CA THR A 158 1.74 6.23 4.84
C THR A 158 1.86 7.71 5.19
N LYS A 159 2.07 8.05 6.47
CA LYS A 159 2.34 9.44 6.89
C LYS A 159 3.60 10.00 6.24
N TRP A 160 4.66 9.20 6.15
CA TRP A 160 5.91 9.59 5.48
C TRP A 160 5.69 9.87 3.99
N VAL A 161 4.98 9.00 3.25
CA VAL A 161 4.61 9.26 1.85
C VAL A 161 3.79 10.54 1.73
N ASN A 162 2.81 10.76 2.62
CA ASN A 162 1.99 11.96 2.61
C ASN A 162 2.81 13.23 2.88
N LYS A 163 3.77 13.19 3.80
CA LYS A 163 4.70 14.31 4.06
C LYS A 163 5.55 14.63 2.82
N LYS A 164 6.09 13.60 2.15
CA LYS A 164 6.84 13.78 0.89
C LYS A 164 5.94 14.38 -0.20
N ASN A 165 4.70 13.91 -0.32
CA ASN A 165 3.75 14.43 -1.30
C ASN A 165 3.32 15.87 -1.01
N TYR A 166 3.16 16.23 0.27
CA TYR A 166 2.87 17.60 0.69
C TYR A 166 3.98 18.56 0.24
N ALA A 167 5.25 18.18 0.40
CA ALA A 167 6.40 18.97 -0.06
C ALA A 167 6.42 19.19 -1.59
N VAL A 168 5.86 18.26 -2.37
CA VAL A 168 5.78 18.34 -3.83
C VAL A 168 4.60 19.21 -4.30
N GLY A 169 3.49 19.21 -3.56
CA GLY A 169 2.27 19.92 -3.93
C GLY A 169 1.45 19.26 -5.04
N ASN A 170 0.18 19.67 -5.17
CA ASN A 170 -0.76 19.24 -6.23
C ASN A 170 -0.93 17.73 -6.41
N ASN A 171 -0.59 16.95 -5.38
CA ASN A 171 -0.49 15.49 -5.43
C ASN A 171 0.41 14.95 -6.55
N ASN A 172 1.37 15.75 -7.05
CA ASN A 172 2.17 15.36 -8.20
C ASN A 172 3.08 14.16 -7.90
N LEU A 173 3.47 13.93 -6.64
CA LEU A 173 4.20 12.71 -6.25
C LEU A 173 3.31 11.48 -6.38
N LEU A 174 2.09 11.51 -5.84
CA LEU A 174 1.16 10.37 -5.95
C LEU A 174 0.74 10.10 -7.40
N LYS A 175 0.58 11.15 -8.22
CA LYS A 175 0.36 11.04 -9.67
C LYS A 175 1.55 10.35 -10.35
N ALA A 176 2.79 10.77 -10.06
CA ALA A 176 4.00 10.15 -10.58
C ALA A 176 4.15 8.69 -10.15
N ILE A 177 3.90 8.36 -8.88
CA ILE A 177 3.91 6.97 -8.38
C ILE A 177 2.91 6.10 -9.15
N ARG A 178 1.69 6.59 -9.38
CA ARG A 178 0.68 5.87 -10.18
C ARG A 178 1.14 5.63 -11.62
N LEU A 179 1.71 6.65 -12.27
CA LEU A 179 2.30 6.50 -13.61
C LEU A 179 3.42 5.46 -13.64
N SER A 180 4.34 5.49 -12.68
CA SER A 180 5.44 4.52 -12.60
C SER A 180 4.93 3.10 -12.32
N LYS A 181 3.92 2.93 -11.46
CA LYS A 181 3.26 1.63 -11.24
C LYS A 181 2.59 1.13 -12.51
N TYR A 182 1.92 2.01 -13.26
CA TYR A 182 1.29 1.66 -14.53
C TYR A 182 2.34 1.24 -15.57
N LEU A 183 3.43 1.99 -15.71
CA LEU A 183 4.53 1.65 -16.62
C LEU A 183 5.08 0.25 -16.33
N ARG A 184 5.35 -0.06 -15.05
CA ARG A 184 5.76 -1.40 -14.61
C ARG A 184 4.75 -2.47 -14.99
N ASP A 185 3.47 -2.26 -14.66
CA ASP A 185 2.40 -3.26 -14.87
C ASP A 185 2.03 -3.41 -16.37
N TYR A 186 2.32 -2.40 -17.21
CA TYR A 186 2.13 -2.43 -18.65
C TYR A 186 3.28 -3.14 -19.36
N LYS A 187 4.53 -2.74 -19.06
CA LYS A 187 5.73 -3.26 -19.72
C LYS A 187 6.02 -4.71 -19.31
N GLN A 188 5.92 -5.03 -18.02
CA GLN A 188 6.19 -6.37 -17.46
C GLN A 188 7.56 -6.97 -17.81
N ASN A 189 8.51 -6.16 -18.25
CA ASN A 189 9.89 -6.57 -18.55
C ASN A 189 10.84 -6.33 -17.36
N PHE A 190 10.39 -5.65 -16.30
CA PHE A 190 11.11 -5.50 -15.03
C PHE A 190 10.19 -5.72 -13.82
N SER A 191 10.79 -6.07 -12.68
CA SER A 191 10.07 -6.41 -11.45
C SER A 191 10.51 -5.53 -10.28
N VAL A 192 9.57 -4.78 -9.72
CA VAL A 192 9.75 -3.99 -8.50
C VAL A 192 8.41 -3.92 -7.75
N LYS A 193 8.38 -4.31 -6.47
CA LYS A 193 7.14 -4.28 -5.68
C LYS A 193 6.66 -2.85 -5.46
N SER A 194 5.35 -2.66 -5.29
CA SER A 194 4.76 -1.31 -5.17
C SER A 194 5.31 -0.50 -3.99
N ILE A 195 5.53 -1.13 -2.83
CA ILE A 195 6.13 -0.45 -1.67
C ILE A 195 7.54 0.02 -1.98
N LEU A 196 8.39 -0.85 -2.55
CA LEU A 196 9.75 -0.54 -2.95
C LEU A 196 9.80 0.58 -4.01
N LEU A 197 8.99 0.51 -5.07
CA LEU A 197 8.91 1.55 -6.09
C LEU A 197 8.46 2.89 -5.52
N THR A 198 7.50 2.86 -4.58
CA THR A 198 7.03 4.06 -3.88
C THR A 198 8.15 4.69 -3.06
N THR A 199 8.90 3.88 -2.30
CA THR A 199 10.06 4.33 -1.50
C THR A 199 11.13 4.94 -2.41
N LEU A 200 11.51 4.26 -3.48
CA LEU A 200 12.53 4.75 -4.42
C LEU A 200 12.18 6.12 -5.01
N LEU A 201 10.92 6.35 -5.37
CA LEU A 201 10.47 7.64 -5.91
C LEU A 201 10.31 8.71 -4.83
N ALA A 202 9.70 8.38 -3.69
CA ALA A 202 9.47 9.33 -2.61
C ALA A 202 10.78 9.78 -1.94
N GLU A 203 11.81 8.93 -1.91
CA GLU A 203 13.17 9.30 -1.49
C GLU A 203 13.87 10.26 -2.46
N ARG A 204 13.34 10.50 -3.66
CA ARG A 204 13.85 11.55 -4.56
C ARG A 204 13.28 12.92 -4.26
N VAL A 205 12.33 13.02 -3.34
CA VAL A 205 11.90 14.28 -2.73
C VAL A 205 12.75 14.47 -1.47
N THR A 206 13.62 15.46 -1.51
CA THR A 206 14.60 15.77 -0.46
C THR A 206 14.01 16.74 0.57
N GLY A 207 14.69 16.90 1.70
CA GLY A 207 14.28 17.89 2.72
C GLY A 207 14.27 19.33 2.20
N TRP A 208 15.04 19.62 1.15
CA TRP A 208 15.12 20.96 0.56
C TRP A 208 13.76 21.49 0.14
N GLU A 209 12.98 20.65 -0.53
CA GLU A 209 11.68 21.05 -1.06
C GLU A 209 10.66 21.34 0.04
N TYR A 210 10.80 20.70 1.19
CA TYR A 210 9.94 20.93 2.34
C TYR A 210 10.26 22.25 3.06
N HIS A 211 11.54 22.61 3.19
CA HIS A 211 11.96 23.75 4.02
C HIS A 211 12.02 25.09 3.27
N TRP A 212 12.32 25.07 1.97
CA TRP A 212 12.55 26.32 1.20
C TRP A 212 11.63 26.47 -0.02
N GLY A 213 10.74 25.51 -0.25
CA GLY A 213 9.88 25.49 -1.44
C GLY A 213 10.65 25.24 -2.74
N THR A 214 9.93 24.91 -3.82
CA THR A 214 10.56 24.73 -5.13
C THR A 214 9.58 24.82 -6.30
N ASP A 215 10.06 25.37 -7.43
CA ASP A 215 9.36 25.29 -8.73
C ASP A 215 9.59 23.96 -9.46
N LYS A 216 10.46 23.09 -8.92
CA LYS A 216 10.80 21.78 -9.50
C LYS A 216 9.57 20.87 -9.65
N PHE A 217 8.54 21.08 -8.83
CA PHE A 217 7.37 20.20 -8.79
C PHE A 217 6.04 20.86 -9.19
N LYS A 218 6.13 22.01 -9.85
CA LYS A 218 4.95 22.84 -10.20
C LYS A 218 3.91 22.13 -11.08
N ASP A 219 4.35 21.21 -11.93
CA ASP A 219 3.49 20.46 -12.84
C ASP A 219 3.94 19.00 -12.97
N LEU A 220 3.01 18.13 -13.35
CA LEU A 220 3.25 16.69 -13.42
C LEU A 220 4.38 16.27 -14.39
N PRO A 221 4.47 16.81 -15.63
CA PRO A 221 5.59 16.50 -16.52
C PRO A 221 6.95 16.83 -15.90
N THR A 222 7.07 17.99 -15.25
CA THR A 222 8.31 18.41 -14.60
C THR A 222 8.62 17.53 -13.40
N THR A 223 7.61 17.20 -12.59
CA THR A 223 7.77 16.28 -11.46
C THR A 223 8.26 14.92 -11.91
N LEU A 224 7.67 14.33 -12.95
CA LEU A 224 8.08 13.03 -13.46
C LEU A 224 9.54 13.07 -13.94
N LYS A 225 9.91 14.08 -14.75
CA LYS A 225 11.28 14.27 -15.23
C LYS A 225 12.29 14.36 -14.08
N ILE A 226 11.98 15.14 -13.05
CA ILE A 226 12.90 15.34 -11.92
C ILE A 226 13.03 14.07 -11.09
N LEU A 227 11.92 13.40 -10.78
CA LEU A 227 11.96 12.16 -10.00
C LEU A 227 12.75 11.08 -10.74
N PHE A 228 12.54 10.92 -12.05
CA PHE A 228 13.25 9.93 -12.84
C PHE A 228 14.73 10.27 -13.00
N ASN A 229 15.09 11.52 -13.32
CA ASN A 229 16.49 11.93 -13.40
C ASN A 229 17.23 11.74 -12.06
N ARG A 230 16.58 12.06 -10.93
CA ARG A 230 17.16 11.84 -9.60
C ARG A 230 17.28 10.36 -9.26
N LEU A 231 16.30 9.54 -9.67
CA LEU A 231 16.33 8.10 -9.49
C LEU A 231 17.46 7.47 -10.30
N ASP A 232 17.56 7.83 -11.58
CA ASP A 232 18.62 7.41 -12.51
C ASP A 232 20.01 7.74 -11.97
N SER A 233 20.24 9.00 -11.60
CA SER A 233 21.50 9.45 -10.96
C SER A 233 21.81 8.72 -9.65
N TRP A 234 20.80 8.24 -8.91
CA TRP A 234 21.01 7.43 -7.71
C TRP A 234 21.35 5.98 -8.06
N LEU A 235 20.67 5.40 -9.06
CA LEU A 235 20.90 4.03 -9.55
C LEU A 235 22.29 3.88 -10.16
N ASP A 236 22.77 4.88 -10.90
CA ASP A 236 24.11 4.88 -11.51
C ASP A 236 25.23 4.71 -10.49
N LYS A 237 25.05 5.28 -9.30
CA LYS A 237 26.01 5.18 -8.19
C LYS A 237 26.03 3.79 -7.53
N GLN A 238 25.02 2.97 -7.76
CA GLN A 238 24.94 1.63 -7.19
C GLN A 238 25.59 0.62 -8.14
N LYS A 239 26.67 -0.02 -7.69
CA LYS A 239 27.34 -1.10 -8.43
C LYS A 239 26.60 -2.43 -8.31
N SER A 240 26.00 -2.67 -7.16
CA SER A 240 25.18 -3.83 -6.82
C SER A 240 23.87 -3.36 -6.20
N MET A 241 22.94 -4.30 -5.99
CA MET A 241 21.65 -4.05 -5.36
C MET A 241 21.84 -3.36 -4.00
N PRO A 242 21.31 -2.14 -3.84
CA PRO A 242 21.39 -1.43 -2.58
C PRO A 242 20.38 -2.00 -1.58
N ASN A 243 20.67 -1.85 -0.29
CA ASN A 243 19.64 -1.97 0.74
C ASN A 243 18.72 -0.73 0.68
N VAL A 244 17.41 -0.96 0.55
CA VAL A 244 16.36 0.06 0.56
C VAL A 244 15.56 -0.11 1.85
N SER A 245 16.03 0.56 2.89
CA SER A 245 15.44 0.53 4.22
C SER A 245 14.02 1.11 4.25
N ASN A 246 13.21 0.65 5.20
CA ASN A 246 11.96 1.30 5.54
C ASN A 246 12.25 2.65 6.24
N PRO A 247 11.87 3.80 5.65
CA PRO A 247 12.23 5.12 6.16
C PRO A 247 11.59 5.49 7.51
N VAL A 248 10.71 4.63 8.04
CA VAL A 248 10.02 4.82 9.32
C VAL A 248 10.20 3.65 10.28
N ALA A 249 10.98 2.63 9.91
CA ALA A 249 11.26 1.52 10.80
C ALA A 249 12.17 1.98 11.95
N ILE A 250 11.94 1.40 13.12
CA ILE A 250 12.79 1.59 14.31
C ILE A 250 13.90 0.52 14.33
N ASP A 251 13.69 -0.58 13.61
CA ASP A 251 14.61 -1.68 13.36
C ASP A 251 15.14 -1.66 11.91
N ASP A 252 16.07 -2.57 11.60
CA ASP A 252 16.69 -2.74 10.27
C ASP A 252 15.72 -3.40 9.25
N GLU A 253 14.46 -2.97 9.20
CA GLU A 253 13.50 -3.41 8.20
C GLU A 253 13.85 -2.82 6.83
N ASP A 254 13.90 -3.66 5.79
CA ASP A 254 14.08 -3.26 4.41
C ASP A 254 12.98 -3.79 3.48
N PHE A 255 12.94 -3.25 2.26
CA PHE A 255 12.00 -3.65 1.22
C PHE A 255 12.63 -4.49 0.10
N ASN A 256 13.81 -5.06 0.33
CA ASN A 256 14.57 -5.86 -0.64
C ASN A 256 14.13 -7.32 -0.70
N ARG A 257 13.32 -7.82 0.25
CA ARG A 257 12.90 -9.24 0.32
C ARG A 257 12.48 -9.89 -1.02
N HIS A 258 11.94 -9.12 -1.96
CA HIS A 258 11.51 -9.61 -3.28
C HIS A 258 12.27 -9.02 -4.47
N TRP A 259 13.34 -8.28 -4.21
CA TRP A 259 14.23 -7.67 -5.18
C TRP A 259 15.62 -8.27 -4.97
N ASP A 260 16.14 -8.93 -6.00
CA ASP A 260 17.46 -9.55 -5.99
C ASP A 260 18.37 -8.78 -6.97
N GLU A 261 19.68 -9.09 -6.95
CA GLU A 261 20.68 -8.45 -7.81
C GLU A 261 20.26 -8.43 -9.28
N ARG A 262 19.75 -9.55 -9.78
CA ARG A 262 19.31 -9.67 -11.17
C ARG A 262 18.14 -8.74 -11.48
N LYS A 263 17.12 -8.70 -10.61
CA LYS A 263 15.97 -7.79 -10.78
C LYS A 263 16.38 -6.33 -10.65
N PHE A 264 17.34 -6.03 -9.77
CA PHE A 264 17.90 -4.70 -9.62
C PHE A 264 18.63 -4.23 -10.89
N GLN A 265 19.55 -5.04 -11.41
CA GLN A 265 20.28 -4.71 -12.64
C GLN A 265 19.34 -4.57 -13.84
N ASN A 266 18.31 -5.42 -13.94
CA ASN A 266 17.27 -5.25 -14.96
C ASN A 266 16.52 -3.93 -14.77
N PHE A 267 16.04 -3.61 -13.56
CA PHE A 267 15.34 -2.34 -13.28
C PHE A 267 16.19 -1.11 -13.64
N LYS A 268 17.50 -1.15 -13.38
CA LYS A 268 18.43 -0.07 -13.68
C LYS A 268 18.53 0.26 -15.18
N THR A 269 18.23 -0.68 -16.07
CA THR A 269 18.33 -0.48 -17.53
C THR A 269 17.02 -0.05 -18.20
N GLN A 270 15.95 0.20 -17.43
CA GLN A 270 14.59 0.47 -17.95
C GLN A 270 14.23 1.95 -18.05
#